data_AF-A0A4R1BS31-F1
#
_entry.id   AF-A0A4R1BS31-F1
#
_cell.length_a   1.000
_cell.length_b   1.000
_cell.length_c   1.000
_cell.angle_alpha   90.00
_cell.angle_beta   90.00
_cell.angle_gamma   90.00
#
_symmetry.space_group_name_H-M   'P 1'
#
loop_
_entity.id
_entity.type
_entity.pdbx_description
1 polymer ?
#
loop_
_entity_poly.entity_id
_entity_poly.type
_entity_poly.pdbx_seq_one_letter_code
_entity_poly.pdbx_strand_id
1 'polypeptide(L)'
;MERRDRRREGIASPVEGFNGRARKAIRDRFLHDAVALATNRFVASRNAALGALPEAPELRERAYHIKRKTMQNLHHYLARLAEEVERRGGKVHFAKDGEEVVRYVAALAESKGARNVVKSKSMVTEEIELNRRLEEGYPELGLEIVETDLGEWIAQLAGDHPSHIVAPIIHMNRHQIADVLSRVAGERLPPKVEDLMQFARRRLREKFLAADIGITGANFAVSETGTIVLVTNEGNGRLVTSLPPVHVAVVGIEKLVPRLEDLEVFLRLLARSGTGQKMTVYTTLLTGPRRPGELDGPEEFHLILLDNGRSELLGTEFEEALFCIRCGACLNVCPVYR
;
A
#
# COMPACT_ATOMS: atom_id res chain seq x y z
N MET A 1 -7.91 44.25 -10.99
CA MET A 1 -7.71 43.22 -12.02
C MET A 1 -8.59 42.03 -11.65
N GLU A 2 -9.83 42.02 -12.12
CA GLU A 2 -10.78 40.92 -11.88
C GLU A 2 -10.23 39.64 -12.51
N ARG A 3 -9.93 38.64 -11.69
CA ARG A 3 -9.63 37.29 -12.20
C ARG A 3 -10.94 36.71 -12.72
N ARG A 4 -11.20 36.86 -14.03
CA ARG A 4 -12.24 36.06 -14.71
C ARG A 4 -11.93 34.59 -14.47
N ASP A 5 -12.85 33.90 -13.82
CA ASP A 5 -12.83 32.45 -13.69
C ASP A 5 -12.82 31.85 -15.11
N ARG A 6 -11.70 31.24 -15.50
CA ARG A 6 -11.53 30.59 -16.82
C ARG A 6 -11.93 29.11 -16.78
N ARG A 7 -12.46 28.61 -15.66
CA ARG A 7 -12.97 27.23 -15.58
C ARG A 7 -14.17 27.13 -16.53
N ARG A 8 -14.05 26.28 -17.56
CA ARG A 8 -15.20 25.91 -18.40
C ARG A 8 -16.28 25.33 -17.49
N GLU A 9 -17.45 25.96 -17.43
CA GLU A 9 -18.62 25.27 -16.88
C GLU A 9 -18.87 24.01 -17.72
N GLY A 10 -18.95 22.86 -17.06
CA GLY A 10 -19.28 21.60 -17.74
C GLY A 10 -18.11 20.82 -18.36
N ILE A 11 -16.91 20.86 -17.78
CA ILE A 11 -15.87 19.87 -18.14
C ILE A 11 -16.42 18.48 -17.79
N ALA A 12 -16.79 17.71 -18.82
CA ALA A 12 -17.11 16.30 -18.66
C ALA A 12 -15.80 15.52 -18.65
N SER A 13 -15.42 14.98 -17.50
CA SER A 13 -14.33 14.01 -17.44
C SER A 13 -14.66 12.77 -18.30
N PRO A 14 -13.69 12.24 -19.07
CA PRO A 14 -13.85 10.97 -19.79
C PRO A 14 -13.91 9.76 -18.84
N VAL A 15 -13.59 9.95 -17.56
CA VAL A 15 -13.69 8.91 -16.53
C VAL A 15 -15.15 8.67 -16.19
N GLU A 16 -15.62 7.44 -16.39
CA GLU A 16 -17.00 7.06 -16.17
C GLU A 16 -17.48 7.40 -14.75
N GLY A 17 -18.65 8.03 -14.67
CA GLY A 17 -19.29 8.45 -13.42
C GLY A 17 -18.56 9.56 -12.64
N PHE A 18 -17.40 10.03 -13.08
CA PHE A 18 -16.58 11.01 -12.34
C PHE A 18 -17.36 12.29 -12.03
N ASN A 19 -18.00 12.90 -13.02
CA ASN A 19 -18.71 14.17 -12.82
C ASN A 19 -19.87 14.01 -11.82
N GLY A 20 -20.54 12.85 -11.82
CA GLY A 20 -21.60 12.51 -10.86
C GLY A 20 -21.05 12.36 -9.44
N ARG A 21 -19.99 11.56 -9.27
CA ARG A 21 -19.30 11.38 -7.99
C ARG A 21 -18.75 12.71 -7.45
N ALA A 22 -18.12 13.51 -8.30
CA ALA A 22 -17.59 14.83 -7.95
C ALA A 22 -18.68 15.80 -7.48
N ARG A 23 -19.83 15.87 -8.18
CA ARG A 23 -20.96 16.71 -7.75
C ARG A 23 -21.54 16.28 -6.40
N LYS A 24 -21.59 14.96 -6.14
CA LYS A 24 -22.01 14.43 -4.84
C LYS A 24 -21.00 14.82 -3.75
N ALA A 25 -19.71 14.60 -3.99
CA ALA A 25 -18.64 14.92 -3.05
C ALA A 25 -18.59 16.40 -2.69
N ILE A 26 -18.67 17.31 -3.68
CA ILE A 26 -18.65 18.78 -3.48
C ILE A 26 -19.80 19.27 -2.57
N ARG A 27 -20.92 18.54 -2.51
CA ARG A 27 -22.06 18.87 -1.66
C ARG A 27 -22.00 18.23 -0.28
N ASP A 28 -21.06 17.31 -0.05
CA ASP A 28 -20.89 16.60 1.20
C ASP A 28 -19.97 17.38 2.15
N ARG A 29 -20.59 18.21 3.01
CA ARG A 29 -19.86 19.00 4.00
C ARG A 29 -19.10 18.14 5.00
N PHE A 30 -19.66 16.99 5.38
CA PHE A 30 -18.98 16.10 6.33
C PHE A 30 -17.69 15.57 5.73
N LEU A 31 -17.73 15.13 4.47
CA LEU A 31 -16.53 14.69 3.74
C LEU A 31 -15.47 15.80 3.71
N HIS A 32 -15.86 17.03 3.39
CA HIS A 32 -14.93 18.16 3.36
C HIS A 32 -14.29 18.42 4.72
N ASP A 33 -15.09 18.49 5.79
CA ASP A 33 -14.61 18.76 7.14
C ASP A 33 -13.70 17.62 7.64
N ALA A 34 -14.03 16.36 7.35
CA ALA A 34 -13.25 15.20 7.74
C ALA A 34 -11.87 15.20 7.04
N VAL A 35 -11.84 15.44 5.73
CA VAL A 35 -10.61 15.53 4.95
C VAL A 35 -9.76 16.71 5.42
N ALA A 36 -10.35 17.90 5.60
CA ALA A 36 -9.64 19.08 6.06
C ALA A 36 -9.06 18.90 7.47
N LEU A 37 -9.84 18.35 8.41
CA LEU A 37 -9.38 18.09 9.78
C LEU A 37 -8.18 17.15 9.79
N ALA A 38 -8.28 16.03 9.09
CA ALA A 38 -7.25 15.01 9.12
C ALA A 38 -5.98 15.43 8.37
N THR A 39 -6.09 16.08 7.20
CA THR A 39 -4.92 16.59 6.47
C THR A 39 -4.19 17.68 7.27
N ASN A 40 -4.91 18.61 7.90
CA ASN A 40 -4.32 19.63 8.78
C ASN A 40 -3.60 18.99 9.98
N ARG A 41 -4.22 17.97 10.60
CA ARG A 41 -3.59 17.21 11.69
C ARG A 41 -2.32 16.50 11.24
N PHE A 42 -2.29 15.90 10.05
CA PHE A 42 -1.09 15.24 9.53
C PHE A 42 0.02 16.25 9.23
N VAL A 43 -0.29 17.42 8.65
CA VAL A 43 0.70 18.49 8.43
C VAL A 43 1.30 18.97 9.75
N ALA A 44 0.45 19.27 10.74
CA ALA A 44 0.91 19.72 12.05
C ALA A 44 1.80 18.66 12.74
N SER A 45 1.36 17.41 12.77
CA SER A 45 2.10 16.30 13.37
C SER A 45 3.45 16.07 12.67
N ARG A 46 3.47 16.11 11.33
CA ARG A 46 4.69 16.01 10.53
C ARG A 46 5.69 17.12 10.88
N ASN A 47 5.23 18.37 10.89
CA ASN A 47 6.09 19.52 11.12
C ASN A 47 6.68 19.48 12.54
N ALA A 48 5.88 19.10 13.54
CA ALA A 48 6.37 18.89 14.90
C ALA A 48 7.40 17.75 14.97
N ALA A 49 7.12 16.61 14.33
CA ALA A 49 8.01 15.44 14.39
C ALA A 49 9.35 15.63 13.67
N LEU A 50 9.34 16.33 12.52
CA LEU A 50 10.56 16.68 11.79
C LEU A 50 11.28 17.86 12.46
N GLY A 51 10.57 18.85 13.00
CA GLY A 51 11.18 19.96 13.73
C GLY A 51 11.85 19.53 15.04
N ALA A 52 11.37 18.46 15.66
CA ALA A 52 12.00 17.82 16.82
C ALA A 52 13.22 16.94 16.48
N LEU A 53 13.60 16.85 15.20
CA LEU A 53 14.74 16.07 14.73
C LEU A 53 15.79 17.02 14.11
N PRO A 54 16.81 17.46 14.87
CA PRO A 54 17.79 18.44 14.40
C PRO A 54 18.43 18.08 13.04
N GLU A 55 18.73 16.80 12.84
CA GLU A 55 19.35 16.25 11.63
C GLU A 55 18.37 15.94 10.48
N ALA A 56 17.11 16.40 10.56
CA ALA A 56 16.11 16.13 9.54
C ALA A 56 16.50 16.67 8.13
N PRO A 57 17.09 17.87 7.98
CA PRO A 57 17.57 18.35 6.67
C PRO A 57 18.62 17.40 6.06
N GLU A 58 19.63 17.00 6.84
CA GLU A 58 20.73 16.14 6.42
C GLU A 58 20.23 14.73 6.09
N LEU A 59 19.26 14.20 6.86
CA LEU A 59 18.62 12.92 6.55
C LEU A 59 17.88 12.96 5.21
N ARG A 60 17.19 14.06 4.90
CA ARG A 60 16.49 14.23 3.62
C ARG A 60 17.46 14.29 2.45
N GLU A 61 18.57 14.99 2.60
CA GLU A 61 19.64 15.06 1.61
C GLU A 61 20.31 13.68 1.42
N ARG A 62 20.61 12.97 2.51
CA ARG A 62 21.12 11.59 2.44
C ARG A 62 20.14 10.66 1.74
N ALA A 63 18.85 10.73 2.05
CA ALA A 63 17.82 9.95 1.37
C ALA A 63 17.77 10.26 -0.13
N TYR A 64 17.83 11.54 -0.50
CA TYR A 64 17.89 11.99 -1.89
C TYR A 64 19.09 11.37 -2.62
N HIS A 65 20.31 11.48 -2.06
CA HIS A 65 21.51 10.94 -2.68
C HIS A 65 21.50 9.42 -2.78
N ILE A 66 20.99 8.71 -1.77
CA ILE A 66 20.81 7.26 -1.85
C ILE A 66 19.88 6.94 -3.01
N LYS A 67 18.68 7.53 -3.06
CA LYS A 67 17.69 7.26 -4.12
C LYS A 67 18.22 7.58 -5.51
N ARG A 68 18.87 8.73 -5.68
CA ARG A 68 19.50 9.13 -6.94
C ARG A 68 20.54 8.11 -7.39
N LYS A 69 21.49 7.73 -6.51
CA LYS A 69 22.50 6.71 -6.83
C LYS A 69 21.86 5.36 -7.15
N THR A 70 20.80 4.98 -6.43
CA THR A 70 20.06 3.75 -6.69
C THR A 70 19.42 3.76 -8.07
N MET A 71 18.70 4.83 -8.45
CA MET A 71 18.03 4.89 -9.75
C MET A 71 19.03 4.97 -10.91
N GLN A 72 20.15 5.69 -10.76
CA GLN A 72 21.24 5.70 -11.75
C GLN A 72 21.88 4.33 -12.00
N ASN A 73 21.78 3.43 -11.02
CA ASN A 73 22.34 2.07 -11.10
C ASN A 73 21.23 1.01 -10.93
N LEU A 74 20.01 1.31 -11.38
CA LEU A 74 18.82 0.51 -11.10
C LEU A 74 18.99 -0.95 -11.52
N HIS A 75 19.51 -1.19 -12.73
CA HIS A 75 19.77 -2.53 -13.26
C HIS A 75 20.66 -3.37 -12.34
N HIS A 76 21.74 -2.79 -11.81
CA HIS A 76 22.65 -3.47 -10.89
C HIS A 76 21.96 -3.85 -9.58
N TYR A 77 21.19 -2.94 -8.99
CA TYR A 77 20.50 -3.19 -7.73
C TYR A 77 19.29 -4.14 -7.87
N LEU A 78 18.63 -4.15 -9.04
CA LEU A 78 17.60 -5.13 -9.37
C LEU A 78 18.18 -6.54 -9.51
N ALA A 79 19.28 -6.69 -10.27
CA ALA A 79 19.97 -7.96 -10.41
C ALA A 79 20.44 -8.52 -9.06
N ARG A 80 21.09 -7.67 -8.24
CA ARG A 80 21.54 -8.06 -6.89
C ARG A 80 20.37 -8.47 -5.99
N LEU A 81 19.25 -7.73 -6.02
CA LEU A 81 18.07 -8.09 -5.25
C LEU A 81 17.52 -9.45 -5.68
N ALA A 82 17.43 -9.69 -7.00
CA ALA A 82 16.91 -10.93 -7.54
C ALA A 82 17.76 -12.12 -7.12
N GLU A 83 19.09 -12.03 -7.32
CA GLU A 83 20.06 -13.04 -6.91
C GLU A 83 19.95 -13.35 -5.41
N GLU A 84 19.85 -12.33 -4.55
CA GLU A 84 19.77 -12.53 -3.10
C GLU A 84 18.44 -13.15 -2.65
N VAL A 85 17.33 -12.85 -3.33
CA VAL A 85 16.03 -13.48 -3.06
C VAL A 85 16.04 -14.94 -3.49
N GLU A 86 16.53 -15.23 -4.69
CA GLU A 86 16.63 -16.59 -5.23
C GLU A 86 17.58 -17.47 -4.40
N ARG A 87 18.71 -16.91 -3.97
CA ARG A 87 19.67 -17.59 -3.07
C ARG A 87 19.04 -18.01 -1.74
N ARG A 88 17.95 -17.35 -1.32
CA ARG A 88 17.20 -17.67 -0.09
C ARG A 88 16.00 -18.59 -0.33
N GLY A 89 15.81 -19.08 -1.55
CA GLY A 89 14.68 -19.94 -1.91
C GLY A 89 13.41 -19.18 -2.29
N GLY A 90 13.48 -17.86 -2.45
CA GLY A 90 12.40 -17.09 -3.05
C GLY A 90 12.39 -17.22 -4.59
N LYS A 91 11.29 -16.82 -5.21
CA LYS A 91 11.14 -16.74 -6.67
C LYS A 91 10.99 -15.28 -7.08
N VAL A 92 11.63 -14.88 -8.16
CA VAL A 92 11.57 -13.49 -8.64
C VAL A 92 10.91 -13.45 -10.01
N HIS A 93 9.99 -12.50 -10.20
CA HIS A 93 9.36 -12.23 -11.47
C HIS A 93 9.47 -10.74 -11.79
N PHE A 94 10.07 -10.41 -12.93
CA PHE A 94 10.06 -9.04 -13.45
C PHE A 94 8.82 -8.85 -14.32
N ALA A 95 7.95 -7.94 -13.91
CA ALA A 95 6.71 -7.63 -14.59
C ALA A 95 6.82 -6.26 -15.28
N LYS A 96 6.58 -6.22 -16.59
CA LYS A 96 6.58 -4.98 -17.36
C LYS A 96 5.43 -4.07 -16.96
N ASP A 97 4.25 -4.63 -16.70
CA ASP A 97 3.02 -3.90 -16.42
C ASP A 97 2.08 -4.70 -15.51
N GLY A 98 0.93 -4.11 -15.17
CA GLY A 98 -0.06 -4.75 -14.32
C GLY A 98 -0.70 -6.02 -14.90
N GLU A 99 -0.77 -6.17 -16.23
CA GLU A 99 -1.31 -7.40 -16.84
C GLU A 99 -0.40 -8.59 -16.54
N GLU A 100 0.92 -8.41 -16.61
CA GLU A 100 1.85 -9.49 -16.27
C GLU A 100 1.74 -9.91 -14.80
N VAL A 101 1.55 -8.96 -13.89
CA VAL A 101 1.32 -9.25 -12.46
C VAL A 101 0.05 -10.06 -12.27
N VAL A 102 -1.07 -9.64 -12.87
CA VAL A 102 -2.36 -10.33 -12.76
C VAL A 102 -2.23 -11.76 -13.29
N ARG A 103 -1.65 -11.94 -14.49
CA ARG A 103 -1.43 -13.26 -15.09
C ARG A 103 -0.55 -14.16 -14.23
N TYR A 104 0.52 -13.61 -13.64
CA TYR A 104 1.41 -14.37 -12.76
C TYR A 104 0.67 -14.85 -11.50
N VAL A 105 -0.08 -13.96 -10.86
CA VAL A 105 -0.84 -14.29 -9.63
C VAL A 105 -1.95 -15.29 -9.93
N ALA A 106 -2.66 -15.15 -11.06
CA ALA A 106 -3.69 -16.10 -11.47
C ALA A 106 -3.11 -17.50 -11.71
N ALA A 107 -2.01 -17.61 -12.47
CA ALA A 107 -1.33 -18.88 -12.72
C ALA A 107 -0.79 -19.51 -11.43
N LEU A 108 -0.28 -18.69 -10.50
CA LEU A 108 0.14 -19.17 -9.19
C LEU A 108 -1.05 -19.71 -8.40
N ALA A 109 -2.15 -18.97 -8.34
CA ALA A 109 -3.36 -19.39 -7.63
C ALA A 109 -3.93 -20.71 -8.20
N GLU A 110 -3.98 -20.84 -9.52
CA GLU A 110 -4.38 -22.07 -10.20
C GLU A 110 -3.46 -23.24 -9.84
N SER A 111 -2.14 -23.04 -9.92
CA SER A 111 -1.14 -24.09 -9.61
C SER A 111 -1.21 -24.59 -8.17
N LYS A 112 -1.70 -23.75 -7.26
CA LYS A 112 -1.87 -24.07 -5.83
C LYS A 112 -3.27 -24.57 -5.49
N GLY A 113 -4.21 -24.53 -6.44
CA GLY A 113 -5.62 -24.75 -6.16
C GLY A 113 -6.17 -23.77 -5.13
N ALA A 114 -5.60 -22.57 -5.05
CA ALA A 114 -5.93 -21.55 -4.06
C ALA A 114 -7.33 -20.99 -4.32
N ARG A 115 -8.06 -20.71 -3.25
CA ARG A 115 -9.35 -20.01 -3.30
C ARG A 115 -9.40 -18.79 -2.40
N ASN A 116 -8.68 -18.80 -1.29
CA ASN A 116 -8.71 -17.71 -0.32
C ASN A 116 -7.40 -16.91 -0.41
N VAL A 117 -7.52 -15.64 -0.77
CA VAL A 117 -6.39 -14.71 -0.84
C VAL A 117 -6.59 -13.61 0.18
N VAL A 118 -5.59 -13.39 1.03
CA VAL A 118 -5.58 -12.24 1.93
C VAL A 118 -4.55 -11.22 1.45
N LYS A 119 -4.95 -9.97 1.32
CA LYS A 119 -4.08 -8.90 0.84
C LYS A 119 -3.88 -7.85 1.93
N SER A 120 -2.62 -7.46 2.16
CA SER A 120 -2.33 -6.24 2.90
C SER A 120 -2.48 -5.03 2.00
N LYS A 121 -2.87 -3.90 2.56
CA LYS A 121 -2.84 -2.61 1.88
C LYS A 121 -1.58 -2.39 1.04
N SER A 122 -1.78 -2.05 -0.23
CA SER A 122 -0.67 -1.80 -1.13
C SER A 122 -1.09 -0.90 -2.30
N MET A 123 -0.47 0.29 -2.37
CA MET A 123 -0.76 1.22 -3.46
C MET A 123 -0.39 0.67 -4.83
N VAL A 124 0.60 -0.22 -4.93
CA VAL A 124 1.02 -0.78 -6.23
C VAL A 124 0.04 -1.84 -6.73
N THR A 125 -0.68 -2.53 -5.84
CA THR A 125 -1.74 -3.46 -6.27
C THR A 125 -3.05 -2.73 -6.54
N GLU A 126 -3.30 -1.59 -5.88
CA GLU A 126 -4.38 -0.66 -6.26
C GLU A 126 -4.11 0.00 -7.63
N GLU A 127 -2.88 0.41 -7.91
CA GLU A 127 -2.46 1.01 -9.20
C GLU A 127 -2.80 0.13 -10.41
N ILE A 128 -2.77 -1.19 -10.23
CA ILE A 128 -3.04 -2.17 -11.29
C ILE A 128 -4.42 -2.82 -11.18
N GLU A 129 -5.27 -2.37 -10.25
CA GLU A 129 -6.60 -2.92 -9.95
C GLU A 129 -6.58 -4.45 -9.73
N LEU A 130 -5.59 -4.96 -8.99
CA LEU A 130 -5.28 -6.40 -8.90
C LEU A 130 -6.51 -7.25 -8.53
N ASN A 131 -7.24 -6.88 -7.48
CA ASN A 131 -8.36 -7.67 -6.98
C ASN A 131 -9.44 -7.81 -8.06
N ARG A 132 -9.89 -6.66 -8.60
CA ARG A 132 -10.91 -6.58 -9.64
C ARG A 132 -10.51 -7.39 -10.88
N ARG A 133 -9.27 -7.25 -11.35
CA ARG A 133 -8.81 -7.94 -12.56
C ARG A 133 -8.65 -9.44 -12.38
N LEU A 134 -8.30 -9.91 -11.18
CA LEU A 134 -8.31 -11.34 -10.87
C LEU A 134 -9.74 -11.88 -10.83
N GLU A 135 -10.66 -11.18 -10.16
CA GLU A 135 -12.07 -11.59 -10.02
C GLU A 135 -12.83 -11.58 -11.36
N GLU A 136 -12.65 -10.53 -12.17
CA GLU A 136 -13.31 -10.39 -13.48
C GLU A 136 -12.60 -11.18 -14.59
N GLY A 137 -11.27 -11.27 -14.54
CA GLY A 137 -10.44 -11.88 -15.59
C GLY A 137 -10.27 -13.39 -15.47
N TYR A 138 -10.41 -13.94 -14.26
CA TYR A 138 -10.23 -15.38 -13.97
C TYR A 138 -11.36 -15.92 -13.06
N PRO A 139 -12.64 -15.74 -13.43
CA PRO A 139 -13.78 -16.12 -12.59
C PRO A 139 -13.83 -17.64 -12.29
N GLU A 140 -13.26 -18.47 -13.16
CA GLU A 140 -13.17 -19.92 -13.00
C GLU A 140 -12.30 -20.35 -11.80
N LEU A 141 -11.36 -19.50 -11.37
CA LEU A 141 -10.56 -19.76 -10.17
C LEU A 141 -11.39 -19.61 -8.89
N GLY A 142 -12.46 -18.79 -8.94
CA GLY A 142 -13.35 -18.55 -7.81
C GLY A 142 -12.59 -18.00 -6.59
N LEU A 143 -11.67 -17.07 -6.83
CA LEU A 143 -10.86 -16.46 -5.77
C LEU A 143 -11.71 -15.52 -4.91
N GLU A 144 -11.65 -15.70 -3.60
CA GLU A 144 -12.09 -14.71 -2.63
C GLU A 144 -10.88 -13.90 -2.17
N ILE A 145 -10.78 -12.64 -2.60
CA ILE A 145 -9.67 -11.75 -2.25
C ILE A 145 -10.14 -10.79 -1.16
N VAL A 146 -9.50 -10.83 0.01
CA VAL A 146 -9.92 -10.02 1.17
C VAL A 146 -8.82 -9.03 1.55
N GLU A 147 -9.15 -7.75 1.57
CA GLU A 147 -8.31 -6.72 2.19
C GLU A 147 -8.23 -6.90 3.69
N THR A 148 -7.05 -6.68 4.25
CA THR A 148 -6.78 -6.98 5.67
C THR A 148 -6.39 -5.78 6.50
N ASP A 149 -6.04 -4.66 5.85
CA ASP A 149 -6.04 -3.35 6.51
C ASP A 149 -7.49 -3.00 6.77
N LEU A 150 -7.80 -2.63 8.01
CA LEU A 150 -9.18 -2.41 8.42
C LEU A 150 -9.91 -1.40 7.53
N GLY A 151 -9.22 -0.31 7.16
CA GLY A 151 -9.84 0.74 6.37
C GLY A 151 -10.02 0.33 4.91
N GLU A 152 -9.04 -0.35 4.31
CA GLU A 152 -9.17 -0.98 2.98
C GLU A 152 -10.31 -2.01 2.97
N TRP A 153 -10.42 -2.83 4.02
CA TRP A 153 -11.49 -3.84 4.14
C TRP A 153 -12.87 -3.21 4.21
N ILE A 154 -13.04 -2.14 5.00
CA ILE A 154 -14.31 -1.40 5.05
C ILE A 154 -14.64 -0.79 3.68
N ALA A 155 -13.65 -0.21 3.00
CA ALA A 155 -13.84 0.34 1.65
C ALA A 155 -14.27 -0.74 0.66
N GLN A 156 -13.59 -1.90 0.67
CA GLN A 156 -13.93 -3.07 -0.13
C GLN A 156 -15.37 -3.53 0.10
N LEU A 157 -15.79 -3.70 1.36
CA LEU A 157 -17.15 -4.08 1.72
C LEU A 157 -18.21 -3.04 1.32
N ALA A 158 -17.82 -1.78 1.18
CA ALA A 158 -18.68 -0.70 0.73
C ALA A 158 -18.77 -0.61 -0.81
N GLY A 159 -17.91 -1.33 -1.55
CA GLY A 159 -17.73 -1.13 -2.99
C GLY A 159 -17.15 0.25 -3.31
N ASP A 160 -16.29 0.76 -2.42
CA ASP A 160 -15.65 2.08 -2.52
C ASP A 160 -14.13 1.95 -2.63
N HIS A 161 -13.45 3.05 -2.97
CA HIS A 161 -12.00 3.11 -3.10
C HIS A 161 -11.32 3.86 -1.95
N PRO A 162 -10.06 3.54 -1.64
CA PRO A 162 -9.26 4.29 -0.68
C PRO A 162 -9.11 5.75 -1.11
N SER A 163 -9.47 6.66 -0.20
CA SER A 163 -9.36 8.11 -0.42
C SER A 163 -8.02 8.70 -0.02
N HIS A 164 -7.18 8.00 0.76
CA HIS A 164 -5.87 8.49 1.18
C HIS A 164 -4.87 7.35 1.46
N ILE A 165 -3.61 7.53 1.05
CA ILE A 165 -2.54 6.50 1.14
C ILE A 165 -2.28 6.04 2.57
N VAL A 166 -2.51 6.87 3.59
CA VAL A 166 -2.29 6.50 5.01
C VAL A 166 -3.61 6.26 5.76
N ALA A 167 -4.72 6.82 5.28
CA ALA A 167 -6.01 6.84 5.98
C ALA A 167 -7.14 6.55 4.98
N PRO A 168 -7.30 5.29 4.53
CA PRO A 168 -8.07 4.95 3.32
C PRO A 168 -9.52 5.41 3.38
N ILE A 169 -10.16 5.37 4.55
CA ILE A 169 -11.56 5.78 4.76
C ILE A 169 -11.69 7.11 5.52
N ILE A 170 -10.78 8.06 5.31
CA ILE A 170 -10.78 9.40 5.96
C ILE A 170 -12.10 10.16 5.77
N HIS A 171 -12.85 9.84 4.73
CA HIS A 171 -14.13 10.45 4.38
C HIS A 171 -15.34 9.77 5.06
N MET A 172 -15.16 8.66 5.76
CA MET A 172 -16.23 7.91 6.41
C MET A 172 -16.31 8.22 7.91
N ASN A 173 -17.52 8.39 8.44
CA ASN A 173 -17.77 8.44 9.88
C ASN A 173 -18.10 7.07 10.48
N ARG A 174 -18.04 7.00 11.82
CA ARG A 174 -18.35 5.79 12.60
C ARG A 174 -19.74 5.20 12.34
N HIS A 175 -20.73 6.00 11.95
CA HIS A 175 -22.08 5.52 11.67
C HIS A 175 -22.12 4.82 10.31
N GLN A 176 -21.52 5.43 9.28
CA GLN A 176 -21.36 4.81 7.97
C GLN A 176 -20.57 3.49 8.05
N ILE A 177 -19.50 3.47 8.85
CA ILE A 177 -18.72 2.25 9.10
C ILE A 177 -19.61 1.19 9.78
N ALA A 178 -20.39 1.58 10.80
CA ALA A 178 -21.31 0.66 11.46
C ALA A 178 -22.37 0.09 10.51
N ASP A 179 -22.91 0.91 9.60
CA ASP A 179 -23.87 0.45 8.60
C ASP A 179 -23.25 -0.59 7.64
N VAL A 180 -22.02 -0.35 7.18
CA VAL A 180 -21.28 -1.31 6.33
C VAL A 180 -21.07 -2.63 7.06
N LEU A 181 -20.54 -2.59 8.29
CA LEU A 181 -20.26 -3.82 9.05
C LEU A 181 -21.54 -4.53 9.48
N SER A 182 -22.63 -3.81 9.75
CA SER A 182 -23.94 -4.40 10.10
C SER A 182 -24.52 -5.24 8.96
N ARG A 183 -24.35 -4.79 7.70
CA ARG A 183 -24.78 -5.59 6.53
C ARG A 183 -24.05 -6.92 6.44
N VAL A 184 -22.75 -6.93 6.74
CA VAL A 184 -21.93 -8.15 6.73
C VAL A 184 -22.23 -9.04 7.93
N ALA A 185 -22.52 -8.45 9.10
CA ALA A 185 -22.87 -9.17 10.31
C ALA A 185 -24.26 -9.84 10.23
N GLY A 186 -25.16 -9.32 9.39
CA GLY A 186 -26.57 -9.72 9.39
C GLY A 186 -27.37 -9.17 10.58
N GLU A 187 -26.75 -8.31 11.40
CA GLU A 187 -27.36 -7.68 12.58
C GLU A 187 -26.85 -6.24 12.75
N ARG A 188 -27.57 -5.44 13.53
CA ARG A 188 -27.20 -4.04 13.75
C ARG A 188 -26.09 -3.92 14.77
N LEU A 189 -24.91 -3.50 14.32
CA LEU A 189 -23.79 -3.16 15.19
C LEU A 189 -23.90 -1.71 15.68
N PRO A 190 -23.60 -1.44 16.96
CA PRO A 190 -23.57 -0.08 17.47
C PRO A 190 -22.39 0.69 16.85
N PRO A 191 -22.52 2.00 16.62
CA PRO A 191 -21.44 2.86 16.11
C PRO A 191 -20.39 3.21 17.19
N LYS A 192 -19.99 2.20 17.98
CA LYS A 192 -18.95 2.27 19.00
C LYS A 192 -17.68 1.64 18.42
N VAL A 193 -16.56 2.37 18.50
CA VAL A 193 -15.32 1.96 17.84
C VAL A 193 -14.89 0.58 18.32
N GLU A 194 -14.94 0.34 19.63
CA GLU A 194 -14.53 -0.90 20.25
C GLU A 194 -15.31 -2.11 19.71
N ASP A 195 -16.63 -1.98 19.57
CA ASP A 195 -17.51 -3.06 19.08
C ASP A 195 -17.24 -3.36 17.60
N LEU A 196 -17.10 -2.31 16.78
CA LEU A 196 -16.77 -2.43 15.36
C LEU A 196 -15.39 -3.09 15.15
N MET A 197 -14.40 -2.71 15.96
CA MET A 197 -13.06 -3.29 15.91
C MET A 197 -13.04 -4.76 16.34
N GLN A 198 -13.80 -5.11 17.39
CA GLN A 198 -13.89 -6.50 17.82
C GLN A 198 -14.56 -7.37 16.75
N PHE A 199 -15.62 -6.87 16.10
CA PHE A 199 -16.25 -7.57 14.98
C PHE A 199 -15.28 -7.79 13.83
N ALA A 200 -14.64 -6.71 13.34
CA ALA A 200 -13.66 -6.78 12.26
C ALA A 200 -12.52 -7.77 12.58
N ARG A 201 -11.99 -7.71 13.80
CA ARG A 201 -10.91 -8.60 14.26
C ARG A 201 -11.32 -10.07 14.23
N ARG A 202 -12.54 -10.42 14.68
CA ARG A 202 -13.03 -11.81 14.61
C ARG A 202 -13.14 -12.27 13.17
N ARG A 203 -13.77 -11.46 12.32
CA ARG A 203 -14.02 -11.79 10.92
C ARG A 203 -12.72 -11.95 10.12
N LEU A 204 -11.80 -11.01 10.23
CA LEU A 204 -10.51 -11.07 9.54
C LEU A 204 -9.65 -12.23 10.05
N ARG A 205 -9.74 -12.61 11.33
CA ARG A 205 -9.02 -13.77 11.88
C ARG A 205 -9.38 -15.06 11.17
N GLU A 206 -10.66 -15.29 10.89
CA GLU A 206 -11.11 -16.45 10.10
C GLU A 206 -10.46 -16.45 8.72
N LYS A 207 -10.41 -15.28 8.06
CA LYS A 207 -9.81 -15.13 6.74
C LYS A 207 -8.31 -15.39 6.72
N PHE A 208 -7.57 -14.86 7.69
CA PHE A 208 -6.12 -15.12 7.79
C PHE A 208 -5.81 -16.60 7.98
N LEU A 209 -6.60 -17.32 8.79
CA LEU A 209 -6.37 -18.74 9.08
C LEU A 209 -6.76 -19.67 7.92
N ALA A 210 -7.68 -19.23 7.06
CA ALA A 210 -8.16 -19.99 5.90
C ALA A 210 -7.42 -19.62 4.59
N ALA A 211 -6.50 -18.67 4.63
CA ALA A 211 -5.86 -18.12 3.45
C ALA A 211 -4.81 -19.06 2.85
N ASP A 212 -4.88 -19.24 1.53
CA ASP A 212 -3.93 -20.02 0.75
C ASP A 212 -2.75 -19.14 0.29
N ILE A 213 -3.03 -17.88 -0.03
CA ILE A 213 -2.04 -16.91 -0.52
C ILE A 213 -2.16 -15.60 0.27
N GLY A 214 -1.03 -15.11 0.78
CA GLY A 214 -0.87 -13.77 1.30
C GLY A 214 -0.24 -12.86 0.26
N ILE A 215 -0.85 -11.71 -0.04
CA ILE A 215 -0.30 -10.72 -0.97
C ILE A 215 0.03 -9.44 -0.22
N THR A 216 1.24 -8.90 -0.42
CA THR A 216 1.64 -7.60 0.12
C THR A 216 2.23 -6.69 -0.93
N GLY A 217 2.26 -5.40 -0.60
CA GLY A 217 3.21 -4.47 -1.21
C GLY A 217 4.58 -4.53 -0.53
N ALA A 218 5.35 -3.46 -0.67
CA ALA A 218 6.49 -3.16 0.20
C ALA A 218 6.72 -1.65 0.34
N ASN A 219 7.23 -1.25 1.51
CA ASN A 219 7.74 0.11 1.68
C ASN A 219 9.11 0.24 1.01
N PHE A 220 9.99 -0.74 1.24
CA PHE A 220 11.34 -0.83 0.68
C PHE A 220 11.71 -2.28 0.35
N ALA A 221 12.64 -2.46 -0.59
CA ALA A 221 13.32 -3.73 -0.85
C ALA A 221 14.84 -3.53 -0.78
N VAL A 222 15.51 -4.25 0.11
CA VAL A 222 16.96 -4.12 0.35
C VAL A 222 17.71 -5.05 -0.58
N SER A 223 18.39 -4.47 -1.58
CA SER A 223 19.11 -5.23 -2.60
C SER A 223 20.23 -6.10 -2.03
N GLU A 224 20.96 -5.60 -1.03
CA GLU A 224 22.07 -6.34 -0.40
C GLU A 224 21.68 -7.67 0.23
N THR A 225 20.46 -7.79 0.74
CA THR A 225 20.05 -8.92 1.58
C THR A 225 18.84 -9.67 1.04
N GLY A 226 18.24 -9.24 -0.08
CA GLY A 226 16.99 -9.83 -0.56
C GLY A 226 15.82 -9.58 0.39
N THR A 227 15.86 -8.51 1.18
CA THR A 227 14.90 -8.26 2.27
C THR A 227 13.77 -7.34 1.83
N ILE A 228 12.53 -7.74 2.05
CA ILE A 228 11.34 -6.91 1.88
C ILE A 228 10.95 -6.26 3.20
N VAL A 229 10.68 -4.96 3.19
CA VAL A 229 10.37 -4.18 4.39
C VAL A 229 8.93 -3.68 4.36
N LEU A 230 8.17 -4.09 5.36
CA LEU A 230 6.80 -3.62 5.61
C LEU A 230 6.78 -2.70 6.83
N VAL A 231 6.13 -1.56 6.69
CA VAL A 231 5.99 -0.54 7.73
C VAL A 231 4.50 -0.30 7.94
N THR A 232 3.94 -0.84 9.03
CA THR A 232 2.50 -0.85 9.30
C THR A 232 2.18 -0.33 10.70
N ASN A 233 0.95 0.17 10.87
CA ASN A 233 0.39 0.50 12.19
C ASN A 233 -0.55 -0.59 12.74
N GLU A 234 -0.87 -1.57 11.89
CA GLU A 234 -1.72 -2.70 12.19
C GLU A 234 -0.89 -3.99 12.09
N GLY A 235 -1.27 -5.00 12.89
CA GLY A 235 -0.58 -6.30 12.92
C GLY A 235 -0.95 -7.23 11.76
N ASN A 236 -1.91 -6.83 10.91
CA ASN A 236 -2.40 -7.62 9.78
C ASN A 236 -1.27 -7.98 8.80
N GLY A 237 -0.33 -7.06 8.54
CA GLY A 237 0.79 -7.32 7.62
C GLY A 237 1.59 -8.56 8.01
N ARG A 238 1.87 -8.76 9.31
CA ARG A 238 2.56 -9.96 9.81
C ARG A 238 1.71 -11.22 9.63
N LEU A 239 0.39 -11.12 9.78
CA LEU A 239 -0.51 -12.25 9.57
C LEU A 239 -0.57 -12.65 8.09
N VAL A 240 -0.65 -11.68 7.17
CA VAL A 240 -0.61 -11.91 5.71
C VAL A 240 0.69 -12.58 5.28
N THR A 241 1.81 -12.24 5.92
CA THR A 241 3.13 -12.75 5.49
C THR A 241 3.54 -14.05 6.17
N SER A 242 2.84 -14.49 7.23
CA SER A 242 3.32 -15.60 8.06
C SER A 242 2.33 -16.75 8.22
N LEU A 243 1.03 -16.52 7.99
CA LEU A 243 0.00 -17.57 8.12
C LEU A 243 -0.27 -18.30 6.80
N PRO A 244 -0.43 -17.62 5.64
CA PRO A 244 -0.60 -18.32 4.38
C PRO A 244 0.68 -19.09 4.00
N PRO A 245 0.56 -20.30 3.41
CA PRO A 245 1.71 -21.07 2.95
C PRO A 245 2.47 -20.40 1.80
N VAL A 246 1.82 -19.51 1.05
CA VAL A 246 2.43 -18.76 -0.05
C VAL A 246 2.37 -17.26 0.23
N HIS A 247 3.49 -16.55 0.13
CA HIS A 247 3.56 -15.09 0.20
C HIS A 247 4.02 -14.51 -1.14
N VAL A 248 3.24 -13.58 -1.68
CA VAL A 248 3.57 -12.78 -2.87
C VAL A 248 3.77 -11.32 -2.47
N ALA A 249 4.96 -10.77 -2.71
CA ALA A 249 5.23 -9.34 -2.57
C ALA A 249 5.27 -8.69 -3.95
N VAL A 250 4.36 -7.75 -4.23
CA VAL A 250 4.38 -6.92 -5.44
C VAL A 250 5.08 -5.59 -5.09
N VAL A 251 6.17 -5.29 -5.77
CA VAL A 251 7.05 -4.17 -5.42
C VAL A 251 7.42 -3.41 -6.68
N GLY A 252 7.16 -2.10 -6.72
CA GLY A 252 7.65 -1.27 -7.80
C GLY A 252 9.18 -1.22 -7.81
N ILE A 253 9.79 -1.25 -9.00
CA ILE A 253 11.26 -1.25 -9.16
C ILE A 253 11.93 -0.02 -8.55
N GLU A 254 11.18 1.06 -8.30
CA GLU A 254 11.69 2.25 -7.65
C GLU A 254 11.91 2.07 -6.16
N LYS A 255 11.38 1.02 -5.50
CA LYS A 255 11.41 0.85 -4.03
C LYS A 255 12.74 0.36 -3.45
N LEU A 256 13.76 0.20 -4.28
CA LEU A 256 15.05 -0.33 -3.86
C LEU A 256 15.80 0.56 -2.86
N VAL A 257 16.45 -0.11 -1.91
CA VAL A 257 17.45 0.44 -0.99
C VAL A 257 18.71 -0.41 -1.12
N PRO A 258 19.88 0.16 -1.45
CA PRO A 258 21.08 -0.64 -1.75
C PRO A 258 21.53 -1.55 -0.61
N ARG A 259 21.67 -0.99 0.59
CA ARG A 259 22.26 -1.65 1.76
C ARG A 259 21.31 -1.62 2.93
N LEU A 260 21.42 -2.58 3.84
CA LEU A 260 20.56 -2.63 5.02
C LEU A 260 20.74 -1.40 5.93
N GLU A 261 21.97 -0.88 6.02
CA GLU A 261 22.29 0.33 6.79
C GLU A 261 21.64 1.61 6.23
N ASP A 262 21.33 1.65 4.93
CA ASP A 262 20.66 2.79 4.31
C ASP A 262 19.17 2.83 4.69
N LEU A 263 18.60 1.71 5.14
CA LEU A 263 17.20 1.61 5.56
C LEU A 263 16.88 2.54 6.75
N GLU A 264 17.83 2.75 7.67
CA GLU A 264 17.65 3.62 8.84
C GLU A 264 17.19 5.02 8.42
N VAL A 265 17.80 5.58 7.38
CA VAL A 265 17.49 6.92 6.85
C VAL A 265 16.02 6.99 6.45
N PHE A 266 15.56 5.99 5.71
CA PHE A 266 14.19 5.95 5.20
C PHE A 266 13.16 5.71 6.30
N LEU A 267 13.44 4.81 7.24
CA LEU A 267 12.53 4.54 8.38
C LEU A 267 12.36 5.76 9.27
N ARG A 268 13.44 6.53 9.51
CA ARG A 268 13.39 7.75 10.30
C ARG A 268 12.56 8.85 9.63
N LEU A 269 12.57 8.92 8.30
CA LEU A 269 11.83 9.91 7.53
C LEU A 269 10.37 9.49 7.28
N LEU A 270 10.10 8.22 6.98
CA LEU A 270 8.80 7.74 6.51
C LEU A 270 7.68 8.00 7.53
N ALA A 271 7.84 7.51 8.76
CA ALA A 271 6.82 7.65 9.81
C ALA A 271 6.59 9.11 10.20
N ARG A 272 7.68 9.89 10.31
CA ARG A 272 7.60 11.33 10.64
C ARG A 272 6.89 12.11 9.54
N SER A 273 7.17 11.77 8.28
CA SER A 273 6.57 12.44 7.13
C SER A 273 5.09 12.07 6.94
N GLY A 274 4.73 10.81 7.15
CA GLY A 274 3.36 10.33 6.90
C GLY A 274 2.39 10.63 8.03
N THR A 275 2.73 10.21 9.26
CA THR A 275 1.81 10.29 10.42
C THR A 275 2.33 11.16 11.55
N GLY A 276 3.54 11.72 11.44
CA GLY A 276 4.20 12.43 12.53
C GLY A 276 4.71 11.52 13.66
N GLN A 277 4.72 10.20 13.44
CA GLN A 277 5.25 9.25 14.43
C GLN A 277 6.77 9.16 14.30
N LYS A 278 7.48 8.93 15.41
CA LYS A 278 8.94 8.71 15.38
C LYS A 278 9.30 7.42 14.65
N MET A 279 8.43 6.41 14.73
CA MET A 279 8.47 5.11 14.06
C MET A 279 7.03 4.55 14.09
N THR A 280 6.66 3.71 13.13
CA THR A 280 5.34 3.03 13.15
C THR A 280 5.32 1.90 14.16
N VAL A 281 4.12 1.39 14.47
CA VAL A 281 3.94 0.32 15.45
C VAL A 281 4.69 -0.96 15.06
N TYR A 282 4.70 -1.32 13.77
CA TYR A 282 5.40 -2.49 13.26
C TYR A 282 6.32 -2.11 12.10
N THR A 283 7.55 -2.62 12.15
CA THR A 283 8.51 -2.62 11.03
C THR A 283 8.99 -4.05 10.86
N THR A 284 8.51 -4.72 9.81
CA THR A 284 8.76 -6.14 9.55
C THR A 284 9.76 -6.27 8.40
N LEU A 285 10.84 -7.01 8.63
CA LEU A 285 11.86 -7.33 7.63
C LEU A 285 11.72 -8.81 7.26
N LEU A 286 11.33 -9.10 6.02
CA LEU A 286 11.08 -10.43 5.50
C LEU A 286 12.23 -10.82 4.58
N THR A 287 12.88 -11.95 4.83
CA THR A 287 14.11 -12.34 4.13
C THR A 287 14.01 -13.79 3.64
N GLY A 288 13.16 -13.98 2.62
CA GLY A 288 12.83 -15.28 2.03
C GLY A 288 11.68 -16.01 2.73
N PRO A 289 11.37 -17.24 2.29
CA PRO A 289 10.41 -18.13 2.94
C PRO A 289 10.95 -18.67 4.27
N ARG A 290 10.07 -19.36 5.01
CA ARG A 290 10.39 -20.04 6.27
C ARG A 290 11.50 -21.08 6.07
N ARG A 291 12.46 -21.11 7.00
CA ARG A 291 13.60 -22.02 7.00
C ARG A 291 13.28 -23.32 7.77
N PRO A 292 14.04 -24.41 7.53
CA PRO A 292 13.91 -25.62 8.33
C PRO A 292 14.03 -25.32 9.84
N GLY A 293 13.04 -25.75 10.62
CA GLY A 293 12.99 -25.56 12.07
C GLY A 293 12.32 -24.27 12.55
N GLU A 294 11.98 -23.33 11.65
CA GLU A 294 11.15 -22.17 11.99
C GLU A 294 9.67 -22.58 12.12
N LEU A 295 8.94 -21.98 13.06
CA LEU A 295 7.56 -22.34 13.38
C LEU A 295 6.55 -21.60 12.48
N ASP A 296 6.86 -20.36 12.11
CA ASP A 296 5.99 -19.45 11.36
C ASP A 296 6.67 -18.95 10.08
N GLY A 297 5.87 -18.53 9.10
CA GLY A 297 6.36 -18.04 7.81
C GLY A 297 5.83 -18.85 6.62
N PRO A 298 5.89 -18.27 5.42
CA PRO A 298 5.38 -18.91 4.22
C PRO A 298 6.35 -20.01 3.78
N GLU A 299 5.82 -21.09 3.24
CA GLU A 299 6.61 -22.16 2.64
C GLU A 299 7.19 -21.74 1.28
N GLU A 300 6.50 -20.85 0.58
CA GLU A 300 6.94 -20.31 -0.70
C GLU A 300 6.83 -18.77 -0.71
N PHE A 301 7.88 -18.12 -1.21
CA PHE A 301 7.94 -16.66 -1.33
C PHE A 301 8.16 -16.25 -2.78
N HIS A 302 7.33 -15.33 -3.28
CA HIS A 302 7.43 -14.74 -4.60
C HIS A 302 7.60 -13.23 -4.50
N LEU A 303 8.62 -12.70 -5.16
CA LEU A 303 8.82 -11.26 -5.35
C LEU A 303 8.50 -10.91 -6.80
N ILE A 304 7.49 -10.05 -7.00
CA ILE A 304 7.16 -9.48 -8.30
C ILE A 304 7.70 -8.03 -8.33
N LEU A 305 8.65 -7.78 -9.23
CA LEU A 305 9.24 -6.46 -9.47
C LEU A 305 8.52 -5.79 -10.64
N LEU A 306 7.69 -4.79 -10.32
CA LEU A 306 6.83 -4.10 -11.29
C LEU A 306 7.48 -2.83 -11.84
N ASP A 307 7.61 -2.75 -13.15
CA ASP A 307 8.02 -1.52 -13.85
C ASP A 307 6.84 -0.56 -14.04
N ASN A 308 5.85 -0.92 -14.86
CA ASN A 308 4.66 -0.12 -15.16
C ASN A 308 5.00 1.35 -15.53
N GLY A 309 6.01 1.53 -16.39
CA GLY A 309 6.47 2.84 -16.88
C GLY A 309 7.47 3.57 -15.96
N ARG A 310 7.91 2.97 -14.86
CA ARG A 310 8.91 3.59 -13.95
C ARG A 310 10.28 3.75 -14.62
N SER A 311 10.70 2.78 -15.41
CA SER A 311 11.97 2.79 -16.14
C SER A 311 12.02 3.91 -17.18
N GLU A 312 10.88 4.28 -17.77
CA GLU A 312 10.75 5.36 -18.75
C GLU A 312 10.99 6.75 -18.13
N LEU A 313 10.89 6.89 -16.80
CA LEU A 313 11.16 8.15 -16.11
C LEU A 313 12.66 8.42 -15.90
N LEU A 314 13.52 7.39 -16.02
CA LEU A 314 14.96 7.53 -15.81
C LEU A 314 15.58 8.48 -16.83
N GLY A 315 16.39 9.45 -16.37
CA GLY A 315 17.02 10.45 -17.24
C GLY A 315 16.08 11.52 -17.79
N THR A 316 14.79 11.50 -17.43
CA THR A 316 13.83 12.55 -17.78
C THR A 316 13.79 13.63 -16.69
N GLU A 317 13.13 14.76 -16.98
CA GLU A 317 12.85 15.78 -15.95
C GLU A 317 11.98 15.28 -14.78
N PHE A 318 11.32 14.13 -14.95
CA PHE A 318 10.46 13.51 -13.95
C PHE A 318 11.14 12.39 -13.15
N GLU A 319 12.43 12.14 -13.36
CA GLU A 319 13.18 11.05 -12.68
C GLU A 319 13.03 11.09 -11.15
N GLU A 320 13.01 12.28 -10.55
CA GLU A 320 12.91 12.44 -9.10
C GLU A 320 11.60 11.90 -8.51
N ALA A 321 10.56 11.67 -9.32
CA ALA A 321 9.35 10.99 -8.89
C ALA A 321 9.64 9.57 -8.36
N LEU A 322 10.68 8.90 -8.88
CA LEU A 322 11.16 7.59 -8.43
C LEU A 322 11.83 7.65 -7.05
N PHE A 323 12.19 8.85 -6.57
CA PHE A 323 12.83 9.03 -5.26
C PHE A 323 11.82 9.00 -4.11
N CYS A 324 10.52 9.01 -4.43
CA CYS A 324 9.44 9.03 -3.47
C CYS A 324 9.49 7.84 -2.51
N ILE A 325 9.47 8.13 -1.21
CA ILE A 325 9.37 7.11 -0.14
C ILE A 325 7.91 6.71 0.15
N ARG A 326 6.94 7.23 -0.63
CA ARG A 326 5.49 7.00 -0.50
C ARG A 326 4.94 7.27 0.91
N CYS A 327 5.38 8.37 1.54
CA CYS A 327 4.89 8.77 2.87
C CYS A 327 3.48 9.40 2.85
N GLY A 328 2.94 9.77 1.69
CA GLY A 328 1.63 10.42 1.58
C GLY A 328 1.60 11.91 1.98
N ALA A 329 2.71 12.49 2.44
CA ALA A 329 2.76 13.89 2.89
C ALA A 329 2.32 14.91 1.82
N CYS A 330 2.55 14.61 0.54
CA CYS A 330 2.10 15.43 -0.59
C CYS A 330 0.57 15.55 -0.69
N LEU A 331 -0.17 14.51 -0.29
CA LEU A 331 -1.64 14.52 -0.32
C LEU A 331 -2.19 15.55 0.69
N ASN A 332 -1.53 15.74 1.83
CA ASN A 332 -1.99 16.65 2.88
C ASN A 332 -1.81 18.15 2.54
N VAL A 333 -1.03 18.45 1.49
CA VAL A 333 -0.83 19.81 0.98
C VAL A 333 -1.44 20.01 -0.41
N CYS A 334 -1.94 18.94 -1.02
CA CYS A 334 -2.53 18.96 -2.34
C CYS A 334 -3.82 19.80 -2.34
N PRO A 335 -3.99 20.76 -3.27
CA PRO A 335 -5.20 21.56 -3.38
C PRO A 335 -6.48 20.74 -3.63
N VAL A 336 -6.36 19.51 -4.15
CA VAL A 336 -7.51 18.61 -4.35
C VAL A 336 -8.06 18.09 -3.01
N TYR A 337 -7.22 18.02 -1.98
CA TYR A 337 -7.59 17.59 -0.62
C TYR A 337 -7.89 18.77 0.32
N ARG A 338 -7.97 20.00 -0.20
CA ARG A 338 -8.11 21.23 0.60
C ARG A 338 -9.27 22.11 0.17
#